data_AF-A0A4Y5T369-F1
#
_entry.id   AF-A0A4Y5T369-F1
#
_cell.length_a   1.000
_cell.length_b   1.000
_cell.length_c   1.000
_cell.angle_alpha   90.00
_cell.angle_beta   90.00
_cell.angle_gamma   90.00
#
_symmetry.space_group_name_H-M   'P 1'
#
loop_
_entity.id
_entity.type
_entity.pdbx_description
1 polymer ?
#
loop_
_entity_poly.entity_id
_entity_poly.type
_entity_poly.pdbx_seq_one_letter_code
_entity_poly.pdbx_strand_id
1 'polypeptide(L)'
;MLDLNSRELKRKQLIFIMEKYKKGFTHKEIAVILNLKENTVKTKVNRTLSKMTEREQMDLREQHNLNKLERRDIKRALNYECNKEIGNRAFIKSNRSIYKTRENGNIVLKSEKELGCSISWDTPKNLVNDAREEKKEEFRPTISSEVGRVLVSHYSKDLSNTRVLSDGERRVIYNSNYLN
;
A
#
# COMPACT_ATOMS: atom_id res chain seq x y z
N MET A 1 38.31 -3.69 5.89
CA MET A 1 37.94 -2.34 5.40
C MET A 1 36.49 -2.18 4.92
N LEU A 2 35.72 -3.24 4.65
CA LEU A 2 34.33 -3.13 4.14
C LEU A 2 33.29 -2.60 5.17
N ASP A 3 33.60 -2.67 6.46
CA ASP A 3 32.62 -2.44 7.53
C ASP A 3 32.42 -0.95 7.90
N LEU A 4 33.37 -0.07 7.55
CA LEU A 4 33.21 1.38 7.75
C LEU A 4 32.13 1.97 6.83
N ASN A 5 32.09 1.53 5.57
CA ASN A 5 31.14 2.02 4.57
C ASN A 5 29.69 1.67 4.95
N SER A 6 29.47 0.48 5.55
CA SER A 6 28.15 0.04 6.01
C SER A 6 27.62 0.89 7.18
N ARG A 7 28.49 1.29 8.11
CA ARG A 7 28.14 2.13 9.26
C ARG A 7 27.85 3.56 8.84
N GLU A 8 28.63 4.12 7.93
CA GLU A 8 28.40 5.45 7.36
C GLU A 8 27.08 5.53 6.61
N LEU A 9 26.77 4.52 5.78
CA LEU A 9 25.50 4.45 5.08
C LEU A 9 24.30 4.43 6.05
N LYS A 10 24.39 3.63 7.13
CA LYS A 10 23.36 3.59 8.19
C LYS A 10 23.20 4.94 8.89
N ARG A 11 24.30 5.65 9.15
CA ARG A 11 24.27 7.00 9.75
C ARG A 11 23.63 8.02 8.81
N LYS A 12 24.06 8.08 7.55
CA LYS A 12 23.46 8.96 6.52
C LYS A 12 21.96 8.71 6.38
N GLN A 13 21.56 7.45 6.35
CA GLN A 13 20.15 7.07 6.28
C GLN A 13 19.36 7.54 7.52
N LEU A 14 19.94 7.42 8.73
CA LEU A 14 19.29 7.89 9.96
C LEU A 14 19.11 9.41 9.96
N ILE A 15 20.15 10.15 9.56
CA ILE A 15 20.10 11.62 9.45
C ILE A 15 18.98 12.04 8.50
N PHE A 16 18.92 11.40 7.33
CA PHE A 16 17.86 11.66 6.34
C PHE A 16 16.46 11.36 6.89
N ILE A 17 16.27 10.23 7.59
CA ILE A 17 14.99 9.89 8.23
C ILE A 17 14.58 10.99 9.21
N MET A 18 15.50 11.44 10.07
CA MET A 18 15.21 12.47 11.07
C MET A 18 14.95 13.84 10.44
N GLU A 19 15.65 14.20 9.38
CA GLU A 19 15.41 15.43 8.62
C GLU A 19 14.01 15.43 8.00
N LYS A 20 13.60 14.32 7.38
CA LYS A 20 12.25 14.17 6.82
C LYS A 20 11.18 14.15 7.91
N TYR A 21 11.45 13.50 9.05
CA TYR A 21 10.56 13.52 10.19
C TYR A 21 10.34 14.96 10.69
N LYS A 22 11.41 15.74 10.85
CA LYS A 22 11.31 17.18 11.20
C LYS A 22 10.44 17.94 10.22
N LYS A 23 10.58 17.68 8.92
CA LYS A 23 9.76 18.28 7.84
C LYS A 23 8.29 17.82 7.82
N GLY A 24 7.81 17.06 8.81
CA GLY A 24 6.40 16.66 8.91
C GLY A 24 6.02 15.42 8.08
N PHE A 25 6.99 14.67 7.53
CA PHE A 25 6.70 13.44 6.79
C PHE A 25 6.34 12.29 7.75
N THR A 26 5.30 11.53 7.39
CA THR A 26 4.89 10.34 8.13
C THR A 26 5.86 9.18 7.94
N HIS A 27 5.86 8.23 8.88
CA HIS A 27 6.68 7.02 8.78
C HIS A 27 6.45 6.25 7.47
N LYS A 28 5.20 6.23 6.98
CA LYS A 28 4.81 5.61 5.70
C LYS A 28 5.45 6.31 4.52
N GLU A 29 5.39 7.63 4.45
CA GLU A 29 5.97 8.41 3.35
C GLU A 29 7.50 8.27 3.33
N ILE A 30 8.15 8.33 4.49
CA ILE A 30 9.61 8.13 4.61
C ILE A 30 9.99 6.71 4.17
N ALA A 31 9.20 5.71 4.53
CA ALA A 31 9.40 4.32 4.15
C ALA A 31 9.32 4.14 2.62
N VAL A 32 8.35 4.79 1.96
CA VAL A 32 8.24 4.79 0.49
C VAL A 32 9.45 5.46 -0.16
N ILE A 33 9.89 6.62 0.34
CA ILE A 33 11.05 7.35 -0.20
C ILE A 33 12.34 6.51 -0.13
N LEU A 34 12.54 5.79 0.98
CA LEU A 34 13.73 4.98 1.21
C LEU A 34 13.60 3.52 0.79
N ASN A 35 12.44 3.13 0.24
CA ASN A 35 12.08 1.74 -0.06
C ASN A 35 12.33 0.78 1.14
N LEU A 36 11.90 1.18 2.33
CA LEU A 36 12.01 0.42 3.57
C LEU A 36 10.64 -0.03 4.08
N LYS A 37 10.64 -0.97 5.02
CA LYS A 37 9.45 -1.29 5.81
C LYS A 37 9.14 -0.16 6.80
N GLU A 38 7.86 0.19 6.95
CA GLU A 38 7.38 1.22 7.88
C GLU A 38 7.87 1.00 9.31
N ASN A 39 7.79 -0.26 9.79
CA ASN A 39 8.26 -0.63 11.13
C ASN A 39 9.74 -0.29 11.36
N THR A 40 10.58 -0.47 10.34
CA THR A 40 12.01 -0.16 10.44
C THR A 40 12.25 1.34 10.61
N VAL A 41 11.48 2.18 9.91
CA VAL A 41 11.55 3.64 10.07
C VAL A 41 11.09 4.04 11.46
N LYS A 42 9.95 3.49 11.93
CA LYS A 42 9.41 3.74 13.27
C LYS A 42 10.41 3.37 14.37
N THR A 43 11.05 2.20 14.30
CA THR A 43 12.08 1.79 15.26
C THR A 43 13.27 2.74 15.26
N LYS A 44 13.73 3.20 14.09
CA LYS A 44 14.86 4.15 14.00
C LYS A 44 14.54 5.51 14.60
N VAL A 45 13.35 6.05 14.33
CA VAL A 45 12.88 7.32 14.91
C VAL A 45 12.76 7.18 16.42
N ASN A 46 12.08 6.14 16.91
CA ASN A 46 11.89 5.91 18.34
C ASN A 46 13.21 5.72 19.10
N ARG A 47 14.16 4.98 18.53
CA ARG A 47 15.51 4.82 19.10
C ARG A 47 16.30 6.13 19.17
N THR A 48 15.99 7.07 18.29
CA THR A 48 16.65 8.39 18.28
C THR A 48 15.99 9.30 19.31
N LEU A 49 14.65 9.30 19.37
CA LEU A 49 13.88 10.00 20.39
C LEU A 49 14.25 9.53 21.80
N SER A 50 14.39 8.23 22.02
CA SER A 50 14.70 7.67 23.35
C SER A 50 16.08 8.06 23.89
N LYS A 51 16.95 8.65 23.07
CA LYS A 51 18.26 9.16 23.48
C LYS A 51 18.26 10.67 23.78
N MET A 52 17.16 11.34 23.45
CA MET A 52 16.98 12.77 23.65
C MET A 52 16.31 13.03 25.00
N THR A 53 16.49 14.25 25.50
CA THR A 53 15.84 14.72 26.73
C THR A 53 14.34 14.90 26.50
N GLU A 54 13.51 14.82 27.54
CA GLU A 54 12.04 14.93 27.41
C GLU A 54 11.60 16.23 26.72
N ARG A 55 12.26 17.36 27.03
CA ARG A 55 12.01 18.65 26.39
C ARG A 55 12.26 18.61 24.88
N GLU A 56 13.42 18.10 24.48
CA GLU A 56 13.79 17.99 23.05
C GLU A 56 12.84 17.06 22.29
N GLN A 57 12.33 16.00 22.93
CA GLN A 57 11.34 15.11 22.34
C GLN A 57 10.00 15.83 22.13
N MET A 58 9.58 16.66 23.07
CA MET A 58 8.36 17.46 22.95
C MET A 58 8.49 18.47 21.81
N ASP A 59 9.57 19.25 21.78
CA ASP A 59 9.83 20.25 20.74
C ASP A 59 9.84 19.62 19.35
N LEU A 60 10.50 18.46 19.21
CA LEU A 60 10.57 17.74 17.94
C LEU A 60 9.19 17.24 17.46
N ARG A 61 8.34 16.78 18.39
CA ARG A 61 6.97 16.33 18.06
C ARG A 61 6.08 17.51 17.69
N GLU A 62 6.23 18.63 18.37
CA GLU A 62 5.51 19.86 18.06
C GLU A 62 5.89 20.39 16.66
N GLN A 63 7.18 20.53 16.38
CA GLN A 63 7.68 20.91 15.07
C GLN A 63 7.19 19.97 13.95
N HIS A 64 7.22 18.66 14.19
CA HIS A 64 6.69 17.67 13.26
C HIS A 64 5.20 17.91 12.96
N ASN A 65 4.40 18.14 13.99
CA ASN A 65 2.96 18.34 13.86
C ASN A 65 2.62 19.64 13.13
N LEU A 66 3.32 20.74 13.42
CA LEU A 66 3.18 22.02 12.71
C LEU A 66 3.50 21.85 11.23
N ASN A 67 4.66 21.32 10.89
CA ASN A 67 5.07 21.10 9.50
C ASN A 67 4.11 20.13 8.76
N LYS A 68 3.57 19.13 9.46
CA LYS A 68 2.57 18.21 8.89
C LYS A 68 1.25 18.92 8.59
N LEU A 69 0.84 19.89 9.41
CA LEU A 69 -0.35 20.70 9.17
C LEU A 69 -0.12 21.61 7.96
N GLU A 70 0.97 22.37 7.93
CA GLU A 70 1.32 23.25 6.81
C GLU A 70 1.34 22.49 5.48
N ARG A 71 1.98 21.32 5.43
CA ARG A 71 2.02 20.49 4.22
C ARG A 71 0.64 20.05 3.75
N ARG A 72 -0.26 19.77 4.70
CA ARG A 72 -1.64 19.36 4.40
C ARG A 72 -2.41 20.53 3.78
N ASP A 73 -2.22 21.73 4.32
CA ASP A 73 -2.89 22.92 3.83
C ASP A 73 -2.34 23.35 2.47
N ILE A 74 -1.01 23.29 2.26
CA ILE A 74 -0.39 23.48 0.95
C ILE A 74 -0.97 22.49 -0.07
N LYS A 75 -1.04 21.19 0.28
CA LYS A 75 -1.60 20.17 -0.61
C LYS A 75 -3.07 20.44 -0.93
N ARG A 76 -3.84 20.91 0.06
CA ARG A 76 -5.26 21.25 -0.13
C ARG A 76 -5.41 22.45 -1.07
N ALA A 77 -4.64 23.51 -0.85
CA ALA A 77 -4.65 24.70 -1.70
C ALA A 77 -4.22 24.37 -3.13
N LEU A 78 -3.15 23.58 -3.29
CA LEU A 78 -2.67 23.15 -4.60
C LEU A 78 -3.75 22.32 -5.33
N ASN A 79 -4.34 21.33 -4.66
CA ASN A 79 -5.43 20.54 -5.23
C ASN A 79 -6.65 21.39 -5.61
N TYR A 80 -6.95 22.44 -4.83
CA TYR A 80 -8.04 23.35 -5.14
C TYR A 80 -7.76 24.12 -6.45
N GLU A 81 -6.57 24.71 -6.57
CA GLU A 81 -6.17 25.44 -7.78
C GLU A 81 -6.15 24.53 -9.02
N CYS A 82 -5.61 23.31 -8.91
CA CYS A 82 -5.57 22.34 -10.00
C CYS A 82 -6.97 21.90 -10.47
N ASN A 83 -7.94 21.78 -9.55
CA ASN A 83 -9.29 21.33 -9.89
C ASN A 83 -10.27 22.49 -10.15
N LYS A 84 -9.82 23.74 -10.09
CA LYS A 84 -10.67 24.93 -10.19
C LYS A 84 -11.33 25.05 -11.57
N GLU A 85 -10.55 24.88 -12.63
CA GLU A 85 -11.02 25.05 -14.01
C GLU A 85 -11.73 23.79 -14.53
N ILE A 86 -11.12 22.62 -14.32
CA ILE A 86 -11.66 21.34 -14.77
C ILE A 86 -11.51 20.28 -13.69
N GLY A 87 -12.65 19.73 -13.25
CA GLY A 87 -12.63 18.63 -12.29
C GLY A 87 -12.09 17.33 -12.90
N ASN A 88 -11.43 16.52 -12.08
CA ASN A 88 -10.87 15.21 -12.47
C ASN A 88 -11.80 14.35 -13.35
N ARG A 89 -13.09 14.28 -13.02
CA ARG A 89 -14.06 13.48 -13.78
C ARG A 89 -14.31 14.03 -15.18
N ALA A 90 -14.41 15.35 -15.32
CA ALA A 90 -14.59 16.00 -16.62
C ALA A 90 -13.33 15.85 -17.47
N PHE A 91 -12.15 16.07 -16.86
CA PHE A 91 -10.86 15.89 -17.53
C PHE A 91 -10.69 14.48 -18.13
N ILE A 92 -11.00 13.44 -17.35
CA ILE A 92 -10.89 12.03 -17.79
C ILE A 92 -11.87 11.72 -18.93
N LYS A 93 -13.07 12.32 -18.91
CA LYS A 93 -14.07 12.12 -19.98
C LYS A 93 -13.65 12.80 -21.27
N SER A 94 -13.15 14.03 -21.21
CA SER A 94 -12.69 14.77 -22.38
C SER A 94 -11.46 14.14 -23.01
N ASN A 95 -10.53 13.65 -22.18
CA ASN A 95 -9.27 13.06 -22.65
C ASN A 95 -9.30 11.53 -22.63
N ARG A 96 -10.30 10.88 -23.25
CA ARG A 96 -10.48 9.42 -23.13
C ARG A 96 -9.32 8.59 -23.71
N SER A 97 -8.60 9.14 -24.69
CA SER A 97 -7.49 8.47 -25.40
C SER A 97 -6.31 8.11 -24.50
N ILE A 98 -6.04 8.91 -23.47
CA ILE A 98 -4.92 8.69 -22.54
C ILE A 98 -5.22 7.69 -21.43
N TYR A 99 -6.48 7.24 -21.33
CA TYR A 99 -6.92 6.29 -20.31
C TYR A 99 -7.26 4.92 -20.91
N LYS A 100 -7.20 3.89 -20.06
CA LYS A 100 -7.72 2.56 -20.34
C LYS A 100 -8.85 2.20 -19.38
N THR A 101 -9.85 1.50 -19.90
CA THR A 101 -10.98 1.01 -19.09
C THR A 101 -10.66 -0.41 -18.67
N ARG A 102 -10.66 -0.69 -17.37
CA ARG A 102 -10.54 -2.05 -16.82
C ARG A 102 -11.89 -2.78 -16.94
N GLU A 103 -11.89 -4.09 -16.81
CA GLU A 103 -13.10 -4.94 -16.84
C GLU A 103 -14.13 -4.52 -15.77
N ASN A 104 -13.64 -4.05 -14.62
CA ASN A 104 -14.44 -3.52 -13.51
C ASN A 104 -15.14 -2.18 -13.85
N GLY A 105 -14.88 -1.60 -15.03
CA GLY A 105 -15.39 -0.29 -15.44
C GLY A 105 -14.58 0.90 -14.91
N ASN A 106 -13.54 0.64 -14.11
CA ASN A 106 -12.62 1.67 -13.63
C ASN A 106 -11.75 2.20 -14.78
N ILE A 107 -11.52 3.51 -14.80
CA ILE A 107 -10.72 4.17 -15.82
C ILE A 107 -9.39 4.54 -15.21
N VAL A 108 -8.29 4.06 -15.79
CA VAL A 108 -6.94 4.22 -15.26
C VAL A 108 -6.03 4.80 -16.33
N LEU A 109 -5.13 5.68 -15.93
CA LEU A 109 -4.16 6.30 -16.83
C LEU A 109 -3.25 5.23 -17.45
N LYS A 110 -2.98 5.35 -18.75
CA LYS A 110 -2.00 4.49 -19.44
C LYS A 110 -0.59 4.77 -18.91
N SER A 111 0.29 3.79 -19.04
CA SER A 111 1.69 4.00 -18.64
C SER A 111 2.40 4.94 -19.61
N GLU A 112 3.44 5.65 -19.17
CA GLU A 112 4.22 6.55 -20.04
C GLU A 112 4.79 5.82 -21.28
N LYS A 113 5.11 4.53 -21.14
CA LYS A 113 5.54 3.67 -22.25
C LYS A 113 4.45 3.45 -23.30
N GLU A 114 3.19 3.32 -22.88
CA GLU A 114 2.04 3.14 -23.77
C GLU A 114 1.67 4.45 -24.50
N LEU A 115 1.93 5.60 -23.86
CA LEU A 115 1.61 6.92 -24.40
C LEU A 115 2.74 7.51 -25.24
N GLY A 116 3.98 7.09 -25.01
CA GLY A 116 5.16 7.68 -25.65
C GLY A 116 5.47 9.11 -25.21
N CYS A 117 4.81 9.61 -24.16
CA CYS A 117 4.99 10.97 -23.65
C CYS A 117 5.08 11.00 -22.12
N SER A 118 5.76 12.03 -21.60
CA SER A 118 5.86 12.29 -20.17
C SER A 118 4.53 12.80 -19.62
N ILE A 119 4.12 12.27 -18.47
CA ILE A 119 2.85 12.60 -17.85
C ILE A 119 3.08 13.68 -16.78
N SER A 120 2.33 14.79 -16.88
CA SER A 120 2.38 15.84 -15.85
C SER A 120 1.85 15.34 -14.51
N TRP A 121 2.46 15.79 -13.42
CA TRP A 121 2.11 15.38 -12.05
C TRP A 121 0.64 15.61 -11.69
N ASP A 122 0.03 16.66 -12.24
CA ASP A 122 -1.36 17.06 -11.98
C ASP A 122 -2.41 16.23 -12.76
N THR A 123 -1.98 15.34 -13.66
CA THR A 123 -2.93 14.56 -14.44
C THR A 123 -3.71 13.58 -13.54
N PRO A 124 -5.06 13.55 -13.64
CA PRO A 124 -5.88 12.62 -12.86
C PRO A 124 -5.51 11.18 -13.23
N LYS A 125 -5.23 10.33 -12.22
CA LYS A 125 -4.71 8.97 -12.47
C LYS A 125 -5.79 7.90 -12.60
N ASN A 126 -6.88 8.04 -11.87
CA ASN A 126 -7.92 7.03 -11.77
C ASN A 126 -9.31 7.66 -11.56
N LEU A 127 -10.30 7.08 -12.22
CA LEU A 127 -11.71 7.27 -11.90
C LEU A 127 -12.29 5.92 -11.47
N VAL A 128 -12.66 5.82 -10.20
CA VAL A 128 -13.31 4.64 -9.63
C VAL A 128 -14.80 4.70 -10.00
N ASN A 129 -15.33 3.59 -10.47
CA ASN A 129 -16.75 3.43 -10.72
C ASN A 129 -17.42 2.85 -9.46
N ASP A 130 -18.18 3.66 -8.74
CA ASP A 130 -18.84 3.26 -7.49
C ASP A 130 -19.88 2.15 -7.68
N ALA A 131 -20.34 1.93 -8.92
CA ALA A 131 -21.46 1.03 -9.23
C ALA A 131 -21.07 -0.45 -9.50
N ARG A 132 -19.80 -0.84 -9.38
CA ARG A 132 -19.37 -2.22 -9.63
C ARG A 132 -18.46 -2.70 -8.51
N GLU A 133 -18.98 -3.59 -7.67
CA GLU A 133 -18.15 -4.36 -6.74
C GLU A 133 -17.01 -5.03 -7.51
N GLU A 134 -15.81 -4.98 -6.93
CA GLU A 134 -14.63 -5.60 -7.51
C GLU A 134 -14.91 -7.08 -7.74
N LYS A 135 -15.13 -7.47 -9.01
CA LYS A 135 -14.92 -8.86 -9.40
C LYS A 135 -13.43 -9.11 -9.22
N LYS A 136 -13.05 -9.57 -8.03
CA LYS A 136 -11.74 -10.16 -7.79
C LYS A 136 -11.65 -11.31 -8.77
N GLU A 137 -10.56 -11.38 -9.55
CA GLU A 137 -10.26 -12.56 -10.34
C GLU A 137 -10.37 -13.77 -9.40
N GLU A 138 -11.40 -14.60 -9.60
CA GLU A 138 -11.57 -15.80 -8.81
C GLU A 138 -10.31 -16.64 -9.04
N PHE A 139 -9.61 -16.97 -7.95
CA PHE A 139 -8.50 -17.90 -7.98
C PHE A 139 -9.00 -19.19 -8.61
N ARG A 140 -8.58 -19.48 -9.85
CA ARG A 140 -8.87 -20.75 -10.53
C ARG A 140 -7.73 -21.71 -10.18
N PRO A 141 -7.87 -22.60 -9.18
CA PRO A 141 -6.84 -23.60 -8.93
C PRO A 141 -6.74 -24.49 -10.17
N THR A 142 -5.55 -24.57 -10.76
CA THR A 142 -5.22 -25.63 -11.71
C THR A 142 -5.33 -26.96 -10.95
N ILE A 143 -6.24 -27.83 -11.38
CA ILE A 143 -6.42 -29.16 -10.81
C ILE A 143 -5.12 -29.93 -11.07
N SER A 144 -4.29 -30.14 -10.04
CA SER A 144 -3.12 -31.01 -10.16
C SER A 144 -3.59 -32.46 -10.12
N SER A 145 -3.10 -33.29 -11.05
CA SER A 145 -3.40 -34.72 -11.18
C SER A 145 -2.77 -35.62 -10.09
N GLU A 146 -2.20 -35.04 -9.02
CA GLU A 146 -1.60 -35.78 -7.93
C GLU A 146 -2.63 -36.14 -6.86
N VAL A 147 -2.72 -37.44 -6.56
CA VAL A 147 -3.64 -38.01 -5.56
C VAL A 147 -3.36 -37.37 -4.19
N GLY A 148 -4.34 -36.63 -3.67
CA GLY A 148 -4.28 -36.02 -2.34
C GLY A 148 -4.74 -34.55 -2.23
N ARG A 149 -5.29 -33.93 -3.29
CA ARG A 149 -5.82 -32.54 -3.19
C ARG A 149 -7.35 -32.47 -3.16
N VAL A 150 -7.79 -31.56 -2.30
CA VAL A 150 -9.14 -31.22 -1.84
C VAL A 150 -10.20 -31.23 -2.96
N LEU A 151 -11.26 -32.02 -2.74
CA LEU A 151 -12.52 -31.92 -3.47
C LEU A 151 -13.20 -30.59 -3.12
N VAL A 152 -13.25 -29.67 -4.09
CA VAL A 152 -14.15 -28.50 -4.04
C VAL A 152 -15.55 -29.02 -4.35
N SER A 153 -16.36 -29.24 -3.31
CA SER A 153 -17.79 -29.55 -3.49
C SER A 153 -18.58 -28.28 -3.83
N HIS A 154 -19.72 -28.43 -4.50
CA HIS A 154 -20.59 -27.33 -4.93
C HIS A 154 -21.05 -26.40 -3.79
N TYR A 155 -20.95 -26.86 -2.53
CA TYR A 155 -21.34 -26.15 -1.32
C TYR A 155 -20.19 -25.38 -0.62
N SER A 156 -18.97 -25.37 -1.17
CA SER A 156 -17.83 -24.72 -0.50
C SER A 156 -17.77 -23.20 -0.65
N LYS A 157 -18.74 -22.57 -1.32
CA LYS A 157 -18.75 -21.12 -1.59
C LYS A 157 -18.94 -20.27 -0.32
N ASP A 158 -19.50 -20.84 0.75
CA ASP A 158 -19.84 -20.08 1.96
C ASP A 158 -18.86 -20.29 3.14
N LEU A 159 -17.85 -21.15 3.01
CA LEU A 159 -16.82 -21.28 4.06
C LEU A 159 -15.67 -20.30 3.82
N SER A 160 -15.86 -19.07 4.27
CA SER A 160 -14.87 -18.00 4.29
C SER A 160 -13.68 -18.21 5.24
N ASN A 161 -13.53 -19.40 5.83
CA ASN A 161 -12.36 -19.77 6.62
C ASN A 161 -12.04 -21.25 6.43
N THR A 162 -11.05 -21.56 5.58
CA THR A 162 -10.41 -22.88 5.59
C THR A 162 -9.54 -22.97 6.85
N ARG A 163 -10.15 -23.28 7.99
CA ARG A 163 -9.40 -23.66 9.19
C ARG A 163 -8.75 -25.02 8.93
N VAL A 164 -7.45 -25.12 9.18
CA VAL A 164 -6.74 -26.40 9.15
C VAL A 164 -7.29 -27.26 10.28
N LEU A 165 -7.88 -28.42 9.92
CA LEU A 165 -8.42 -29.38 10.88
C LEU A 165 -7.31 -29.90 11.80
N SER A 166 -7.63 -30.04 13.10
CA SER A 166 -6.75 -30.63 14.10
C SER A 166 -6.58 -32.14 13.88
N ASP A 167 -5.52 -32.70 14.43
CA ASP A 167 -5.21 -34.14 14.29
C ASP A 167 -6.26 -35.06 14.93
N GLY A 168 -7.08 -34.53 15.85
CA GLY A 168 -8.25 -35.25 16.39
C GLY A 168 -9.37 -35.37 15.36
N GLU A 169 -9.74 -34.25 14.74
CA GLU A 169 -10.80 -34.19 13.72
C GLU A 169 -10.46 -35.03 12.49
N ARG A 170 -9.19 -35.05 12.08
CA ARG A 170 -8.72 -35.89 10.96
C ARG A 170 -8.87 -37.38 11.24
N ARG A 171 -8.61 -37.82 12.47
CA ARG A 171 -8.76 -39.24 12.87
C ARG A 171 -10.21 -39.69 12.89
N VAL A 172 -11.13 -38.83 13.33
CA VAL A 172 -12.57 -39.14 13.35
C VAL A 172 -13.10 -39.38 11.93
N ILE A 173 -12.73 -38.51 10.97
CA ILE A 173 -13.14 -38.65 9.56
C ILE A 173 -12.55 -39.90 8.92
N TYR A 174 -11.28 -40.21 9.23
CA TYR A 174 -10.65 -41.42 8.73
C TYR A 174 -11.39 -42.67 9.19
N ASN A 175 -11.79 -42.73 10.47
CA ASN A 175 -12.49 -43.88 11.04
C ASN A 175 -13.96 -43.98 10.58
N SER A 176 -14.63 -42.87 10.27
CA SER A 176 -16.02 -42.90 9.77
C SER A 176 -16.14 -43.46 8.35
N ASN A 177 -15.08 -43.40 7.55
CA ASN A 177 -15.07 -43.93 6.19
C ASN A 177 -14.90 -45.46 6.11
N TYR A 178 -14.66 -46.14 7.25
CA TYR A 178 -14.58 -47.61 7.32
C TYR A 178 -15.85 -48.26 7.90
N LEU A 179 -16.92 -47.48 8.10
CA LEU A 179 -18.21 -47.96 8.63
C LEU A 179 -19.33 -48.04 7.57
N ASN A 180 -18.98 -47.96 6.28
CA ASN A 180 -19.87 -48.28 5.16
C ASN A 180 -19.27 -49.38 4.30
#